data_AF-A0A8G1J4S9-F1
#
_entry.id   AF-A0A8G1J4S9-F1
#
_cell.length_a   1.000
_cell.length_b   1.000
_cell.length_c   1.000
_cell.angle_alpha   90.00
_cell.angle_beta   90.00
_cell.angle_gamma   90.00
#
_symmetry.space_group_name_H-M   'P 1'
#
loop_
_entity.id
_entity.type
_entity.pdbx_description
1 polymer ?
#
loop_
_entity_poly.entity_id
_entity_poly.type
_entity_poly.pdbx_seq_one_letter_code
_entity_poly.pdbx_strand_id
1 'polypeptide(L)'
;MAPGFDVQPEKFEEAASGLQSRGEDLGAVWESFKGQVESITEASGGDEIGGLIMEIHNVILGAFDESITVCADELANAGADLKEWATAHVEADESAAKIFEELLNGLGG
;
A
#
# COMPACT_ATOMS: atom_id res chain seq x y z
N MET A 1 29.00 24.01 4.19
CA MET A 1 28.43 22.66 4.28
C MET A 1 26.96 22.80 3.97
N ALA A 2 26.47 22.17 2.90
CA ALA A 2 25.03 22.14 2.65
C ALA A 2 24.35 21.50 3.87
N PRO A 3 23.18 21.98 4.33
CA PRO A 3 22.45 21.29 5.38
C PRO A 3 22.29 19.84 4.93
N GLY A 4 22.88 18.91 5.69
CA GLY A 4 22.77 17.49 5.41
C GLY A 4 21.29 17.11 5.37
N PHE A 5 20.91 16.31 4.38
CA PHE A 5 19.60 15.66 4.40
C PHE A 5 19.56 14.76 5.62
N ASP A 6 18.77 15.12 6.63
CA ASP A 6 18.47 14.27 7.78
C ASP A 6 17.37 13.29 7.35
N VAL A 7 17.80 12.15 6.81
CA VAL A 7 16.90 11.06 6.44
C VAL A 7 16.67 10.20 7.67
N GLN A 8 15.41 9.84 7.91
CA GLN A 8 14.98 9.06 9.08
C GLN A 8 14.36 7.74 8.59
N PRO A 9 15.17 6.70 8.30
CA PRO A 9 14.71 5.41 7.77
C PRO A 9 13.55 4.80 8.58
N GLU A 10 13.56 4.99 9.89
CA GLU A 10 12.50 4.52 10.78
C GLU A 10 11.12 5.12 10.45
N LYS A 11 11.08 6.39 10.01
CA LYS A 11 9.82 7.04 9.59
C LYS A 11 9.35 6.51 8.25
N PHE A 12 10.28 6.11 7.38
CA PHE A 12 9.94 5.45 6.11
C PHE A 12 9.36 4.07 6.36
N GLU A 13 9.91 3.30 7.29
CA GLU A 13 9.36 1.99 7.68
C GLU A 13 7.98 2.09 8.34
N GLU A 14 7.78 3.08 9.21
CA GLU A 14 6.46 3.36 9.82
C GLU A 14 5.42 3.71 8.74
N ALA A 15 5.76 4.65 7.85
CA ALA A 15 4.89 5.05 6.75
C ALA A 15 4.61 3.90 5.78
N ALA A 16 5.63 3.09 5.46
CA ALA A 16 5.50 1.89 4.62
C ALA A 16 4.48 0.91 5.19
N SER A 17 4.64 0.57 6.47
CA SER A 17 3.73 -0.35 7.17
C SER A 17 2.31 0.21 7.25
N GLY A 18 2.20 1.53 7.48
CA GLY A 18 0.93 2.24 7.47
C GLY A 18 0.20 2.15 6.13
N LEU A 19 0.90 2.38 5.02
CA LEU A 19 0.32 2.30 3.67
C LEU A 19 -0.10 0.88 3.31
N GLN A 20 0.74 -0.12 3.61
CA GLN A 20 0.41 -1.53 3.37
C GLN A 20 -0.85 -1.95 4.13
N SER A 21 -0.91 -1.65 5.43
CA SER A 21 -2.09 -1.93 6.25
C SER A 21 -3.35 -1.23 5.72
N ARG A 22 -3.22 0.00 5.22
CA ARG A 22 -4.37 0.74 4.64
C ARG A 22 -4.84 0.17 3.31
N GLY A 23 -3.93 -0.33 2.48
CA GLY A 23 -4.26 -1.06 1.25
C GLY A 23 -5.04 -2.34 1.56
N GLU A 24 -4.54 -3.14 2.51
CA GLU A 24 -5.21 -4.35 2.98
C GLU A 24 -6.61 -4.06 3.59
N ASP A 25 -6.70 -3.04 4.45
CA ASP A 25 -7.95 -2.58 5.04
C ASP A 25 -8.98 -2.19 3.97
N LEU A 26 -8.54 -1.41 2.96
CA LEU A 26 -9.41 -0.96 1.87
C LEU A 26 -9.94 -2.13 1.05
N GLY A 27 -9.07 -3.08 0.68
CA GLY A 27 -9.47 -4.30 -0.02
C GLY A 27 -10.47 -5.12 0.79
N ALA A 28 -10.23 -5.32 2.08
CA ALA A 28 -11.12 -6.07 2.96
C ALA A 28 -12.50 -5.40 3.11
N VAL A 29 -12.53 -4.07 3.25
CA VAL A 29 -13.78 -3.30 3.31
C VAL A 29 -14.56 -3.42 2.00
N TRP A 30 -13.87 -3.36 0.86
CA TRP A 30 -14.49 -3.51 -0.46
C TRP A 30 -15.12 -4.90 -0.66
N GLU A 31 -14.39 -5.97 -0.33
CA GLU A 31 -14.93 -7.33 -0.40
C GLU A 31 -16.12 -7.53 0.53
N SER A 32 -16.06 -6.96 1.75
CA SER A 32 -17.20 -6.99 2.68
C SER A 32 -18.42 -6.26 2.11
N PHE A 33 -18.22 -5.11 1.46
CA PHE A 33 -19.29 -4.36 0.80
C PHE A 33 -19.92 -5.16 -0.34
N LYS A 34 -19.12 -5.76 -1.23
CA LYS A 34 -19.61 -6.63 -2.31
C LYS A 34 -20.48 -7.76 -1.77
N GLY A 35 -20.02 -8.46 -0.73
CA GLY A 35 -20.80 -9.53 -0.10
C GLY A 35 -22.12 -9.05 0.52
N GLN A 36 -22.17 -7.84 1.09
CA GLN A 36 -23.41 -7.24 1.59
C GLN A 36 -24.40 -6.93 0.44
N VAL A 37 -23.91 -6.39 -0.67
CA VAL A 37 -24.74 -6.09 -1.84
C VAL A 37 -25.28 -7.37 -2.47
N GLU A 38 -24.47 -8.42 -2.60
CA GLU A 38 -24.90 -9.73 -3.07
C GLU A 38 -26.00 -10.31 -2.18
N SER A 39 -25.85 -10.26 -0.86
CA SER A 39 -26.87 -10.74 0.09
C SER A 39 -28.21 -9.99 -0.04
N ILE A 40 -28.19 -8.66 -0.22
CA ILE A 40 -29.41 -7.86 -0.45
C ILE A 40 -30.07 -8.25 -1.78
N THR A 41 -29.25 -8.53 -2.78
CA THR A 41 -29.73 -8.90 -4.11
C THR A 41 -30.41 -10.27 -4.10
N GLU A 42 -29.83 -11.26 -3.41
CA GLU A 42 -30.47 -12.56 -3.18
C GLU A 42 -31.82 -12.43 -2.46
N ALA A 43 -31.92 -11.52 -1.49
CA ALA A 43 -33.16 -11.24 -0.77
C ALA A 43 -34.25 -10.58 -1.63
N SER A 44 -33.88 -9.97 -2.76
CA SER A 44 -34.80 -9.25 -3.65
C SER A 44 -35.63 -10.19 -4.54
N GLY A 45 -35.30 -11.49 -4.58
CA GLY A 45 -36.03 -12.49 -5.36
C GLY A 45 -35.64 -12.54 -6.84
N GLY A 46 -36.16 -13.53 -7.56
CA GLY A 46 -35.85 -13.79 -8.98
C GLY A 46 -36.92 -13.38 -9.98
N ASP A 47 -37.87 -12.51 -9.57
CA ASP A 47 -38.86 -11.95 -10.50
C ASP A 47 -38.24 -10.82 -11.34
N GLU A 48 -39.02 -10.26 -12.27
CA GLU A 48 -38.54 -9.22 -13.19
C GLU A 48 -38.00 -7.98 -12.45
N ILE A 49 -38.57 -7.64 -11.29
CA ILE A 49 -38.13 -6.51 -10.47
C ILE A 49 -36.83 -6.86 -9.75
N GLY A 50 -36.74 -8.05 -9.14
CA GLY A 50 -35.52 -8.56 -8.52
C GLY A 50 -34.35 -8.68 -9.51
N GLY A 51 -34.64 -9.10 -10.75
CA GLY A 51 -33.67 -9.12 -11.85
C GLY A 51 -33.13 -7.74 -12.23
N LEU A 52 -34.00 -6.73 -12.33
CA LEU A 52 -33.58 -5.35 -12.59
C LEU A 52 -32.73 -4.77 -11.43
N ILE A 53 -33.09 -5.08 -10.18
CA ILE A 53 -32.31 -4.67 -9.01
C ILE A 53 -30.89 -5.27 -9.07
N MET A 54 -30.79 -6.55 -9.42
CA MET A 54 -29.52 -7.26 -9.59
C MET A 54 -28.65 -6.63 -10.68
N GLU A 55 -29.25 -6.28 -11.82
CA GLU A 55 -28.52 -5.64 -12.93
C GLU A 55 -27.96 -4.27 -12.52
N ILE A 56 -28.76 -3.44 -11.84
CA ILE A 56 -28.32 -2.13 -11.35
C ILE A 56 -27.16 -2.27 -10.36
N HIS A 57 -27.26 -3.21 -9.41
CA HIS A 57 -26.18 -3.47 -8.45
C HIS A 57 -24.89 -3.91 -9.15
N ASN A 58 -24.97 -4.82 -10.11
CA ASN A 58 -23.79 -5.29 -10.86
C ASN A 58 -23.12 -4.16 -11.66
N VAL A 59 -23.91 -3.27 -12.28
CA VAL A 59 -23.37 -2.11 -13.01
C VAL A 59 -22.65 -1.16 -12.06
N ILE A 60 -23.24 -0.86 -10.90
CA ILE A 60 -22.63 0.03 -9.90
C ILE A 60 -21.36 -0.61 -9.33
N LEU A 61 -21.43 -1.88 -8.89
CA LEU A 61 -20.27 -2.58 -8.35
C LEU A 61 -19.14 -2.65 -9.37
N GLY A 62 -19.42 -3.04 -10.61
CA GLY A 62 -18.43 -3.09 -11.68
C GLY A 62 -17.80 -1.74 -11.98
N ALA A 63 -18.54 -0.63 -11.86
CA ALA A 63 -18.00 0.71 -12.07
C ALA A 63 -16.99 1.14 -10.98
N PHE A 64 -17.11 0.60 -9.76
CA PHE A 64 -16.23 0.94 -8.64
C PHE A 64 -15.13 -0.10 -8.37
N ASP A 65 -15.30 -1.35 -8.79
CA ASP A 65 -14.42 -2.47 -8.46
C ASP A 65 -12.97 -2.23 -8.91
N GLU A 66 -12.78 -1.81 -10.17
CA GLU A 66 -11.45 -1.52 -10.71
C GLU A 66 -10.77 -0.38 -9.94
N SER A 67 -11.47 0.74 -9.73
CA SER A 67 -10.89 1.92 -9.08
C SER A 67 -10.48 1.65 -7.63
N ILE A 68 -11.29 0.89 -6.89
CA ILE A 68 -11.01 0.58 -5.49
C ILE A 68 -9.89 -0.46 -5.38
N THR A 69 -9.90 -1.50 -6.23
CA THR A 69 -8.85 -2.52 -6.24
C THR A 69 -7.51 -1.92 -6.63
N VAL A 70 -7.46 -1.09 -7.67
CA VAL A 70 -6.24 -0.38 -8.07
C VAL A 70 -5.74 0.53 -6.94
N CYS A 71 -6.63 1.25 -6.26
CA CYS A 71 -6.23 2.10 -5.15
C CYS A 71 -5.64 1.29 -3.97
N ALA A 72 -6.22 0.14 -3.65
CA ALA A 72 -5.70 -0.76 -2.62
C ALA A 72 -4.30 -1.30 -2.98
N ASP A 73 -4.12 -1.72 -4.23
CA ASP A 73 -2.82 -2.20 -4.74
C ASP A 73 -1.76 -1.09 -4.75
N GLU A 74 -2.13 0.14 -5.16
CA GLU A 74 -1.22 1.29 -5.16
C GLU A 74 -0.76 1.66 -3.75
N LEU A 75 -1.63 1.57 -2.74
CA LEU A 75 -1.24 1.76 -1.33
C LEU A 75 -0.22 0.71 -0.88
N ALA A 76 -0.46 -0.57 -1.22
CA ALA A 76 0.47 -1.64 -0.89
C ALA A 76 1.84 -1.47 -1.58
N ASN A 77 1.82 -1.12 -2.87
CA ASN A 77 3.03 -0.87 -3.66
C ASN A 77 3.81 0.34 -3.15
N ALA A 78 3.14 1.46 -2.89
CA ALA A 78 3.79 2.64 -2.33
C ALA A 78 4.44 2.33 -0.97
N GLY A 79 3.82 1.50 -0.14
CA GLY A 79 4.44 1.05 1.09
C GLY A 79 5.68 0.17 0.86
N ALA A 80 5.65 -0.73 -0.13
CA ALA A 80 6.82 -1.53 -0.51
C ALA A 80 7.98 -0.65 -0.99
N ASP A 81 7.71 0.35 -1.82
CA ASP A 81 8.71 1.29 -2.33
C ASP A 81 9.38 2.09 -1.20
N LEU A 82 8.60 2.56 -0.22
CA LEU A 82 9.16 3.28 0.94
C LEU A 82 10.07 2.39 1.79
N LYS A 83 9.73 1.11 1.93
CA LYS A 83 10.55 0.14 2.67
C LYS A 83 11.86 -0.16 1.94
N GLU A 84 11.80 -0.32 0.61
CA GLU A 84 12.99 -0.46 -0.22
C GLU A 84 13.91 0.76 -0.07
N TRP A 85 13.33 1.98 -0.10
CA TRP A 85 14.11 3.19 0.05
C TRP A 85 14.77 3.33 1.43
N ALA A 86 14.05 2.98 2.51
CA ALA A 86 14.60 2.95 3.85
C ALA A 86 15.82 2.01 3.95
N THR A 87 15.68 0.80 3.38
CA THR A 87 16.74 -0.22 3.38
C THR A 87 17.95 0.26 2.59
N ALA A 88 17.74 0.75 1.36
CA ALA A 88 18.80 1.24 0.49
C ALA A 88 19.57 2.41 1.13
N HIS A 89 18.89 3.26 1.91
CA HIS A 89 19.54 4.36 2.61
C HIS A 89 20.48 3.85 3.73
N VAL A 90 20.00 2.92 4.57
CA VAL A 90 20.82 2.32 5.64
C VAL A 90 22.04 1.62 5.06
N GLU A 91 21.87 0.82 4.00
CA GLU A 91 22.98 0.13 3.33
C GLU A 91 24.01 1.11 2.75
N ALA A 92 23.55 2.23 2.18
CA ALA A 92 24.43 3.26 1.64
C ALA A 92 25.25 3.94 2.75
N ASP A 93 24.62 4.25 3.89
CA ASP A 93 25.28 4.86 5.05
C ASP A 93 26.30 3.91 5.68
N GLU A 94 25.96 2.64 5.86
CA GLU A 94 26.89 1.62 6.37
C GLU A 94 28.10 1.43 5.45
N SER A 95 27.86 1.39 4.13
CA SER A 95 28.92 1.29 3.13
C SER A 95 29.85 2.50 3.17
N ALA A 96 29.30 3.72 3.26
CA ALA A 96 30.07 4.94 3.37
C ALA A 96 30.91 4.96 4.67
N ALA A 97 30.31 4.62 5.81
CA ALA A 97 30.98 4.54 7.10
C ALA A 97 32.17 3.57 7.05
N LYS A 98 31.97 2.38 6.47
CA LYS A 98 33.03 1.37 6.30
C LYS A 98 34.19 1.87 5.44
N ILE A 99 33.91 2.56 4.33
CA ILE A 99 34.95 3.16 3.48
C ILE A 99 35.77 4.18 4.28
N PHE A 100 35.11 5.02 5.09
CA PHE A 100 35.80 5.99 5.92
C PHE A 100 36.64 5.32 7.02
N GLU A 101 36.14 4.27 7.68
CA GLU A 101 36.91 3.48 8.65
C GLU A 101 38.15 2.83 8.02
N GLU A 102 38.01 2.25 6.82
CA GLU A 102 39.13 1.67 6.08
C GLU A 102 40.19 2.72 5.72
N LEU A 103 39.77 3.92 5.28
CA LEU A 103 40.66 5.03 4.98
C LEU A 103 41.37 5.55 6.23
N LEU A 104 40.65 5.71 7.36
CA LEU A 104 41.23 6.13 8.64
C LEU A 104 42.27 5.13 9.15
N ASN A 105 41.96 3.83 9.10
CA ASN A 105 42.90 2.78 9.48
C ASN A 105 44.11 2.72 8.54
N GLY A 106 43.91 2.92 7.23
CA GLY A 106 44.98 2.95 6.23
C GLY A 106 45.90 4.18 6.31
N LEU A 107 45.40 5.29 6.85
CA LEU A 107 46.19 6.50 7.12
C LEU A 107 46.93 6.45 8.47
N GLY A 108 46.85 5.32 9.19
CA GLY A 108 47.54 5.09 10.45
C GLY A 108 46.85 5.74 11.64
N GLY A 109 45.51 5.61 11.73
CA GLY A 109 44.69 6.06 12.86
C GLY A 109 45.34 5.90 14.23
#